data_AF-A0A8E0S3Y7-F1
#
_entry.id   AF-A0A8E0S3Y7-F1
#
_cell.length_a   1.000
_cell.length_b   1.000
_cell.length_c   1.000
_cell.angle_alpha   90.00
_cell.angle_beta   90.00
_cell.angle_gamma   90.00
#
_symmetry.space_group_name_H-M   'P 1'
#
loop_
_entity.id
_entity.type
_entity.pdbx_description
1 polymer ?
#
loop_
_entity_poly.entity_id
_entity_poly.type
_entity_poly.pdbx_seq_one_letter_code
_entity_poly.pdbx_strand_id
1 'polypeptide(L)'
;MGKTEPQGDQGEAPIPSTPDSDLGKEKKPKKEKKERSKKSTKSKSDPNTGEEKQAVEDTPSKATVPAEEVPEKTEKKQEKSADGKPKKHRNKAEPSEPKESKDSNKQESTEKSSILPEATTNPVESTGCPPLEGMGAASMASGSTPGSMSSVSGAVRDSCEIIFIDELDAAYRCVLCGKPLRVPIRFENCGHRCCSSCLPNVLRSSRCPSDNTHLKQDHIKMDKEFQLQMDNLAVRCTFSPNGCPWTGKLAQMGSHLSHCGFRVIVCPNGCGVEFEQRFVEQHLNNDCPKRSKKCKFCDSTLMAANELKHIGVCPKFPVSCPNGCKAHEIPRSQLTQHLTTECSKQDLPCPFAPHGCTFRGRKKKMDPHVAESSFEHLNLVNTSIQQMSVLLESQIKSLADVKALLTQQSKRITGLERCFGAAFTWKIDNYTEKLNLAKSGKQTTIFSPAFYTHRCGYRMAMSVCLFGSGEARGKFLSVFACLCRGDHDALLPWPFTNQLTFTLLDQHPDVTLRKPIEYTIKPNPTAEQNLFLGRPTGDRNACFGAPRFAKLEALKTSEYIVDDSLFLKLSLNLEEISPS
;
A
#
# COMPACT_ATOMS: atom_id res chain seq x y z
N MET A 1 17.65 -25.21 60.54
CA MET A 1 18.49 -24.50 61.52
C MET A 1 19.04 -23.27 60.83
N GLY A 2 19.00 -22.02 61.34
CA GLY A 2 18.03 -21.36 62.24
C GLY A 2 16.95 -20.60 61.43
N LYS A 3 15.95 -19.87 61.96
CA LYS A 3 15.90 -18.93 63.11
C LYS A 3 16.94 -17.80 62.96
N THR A 4 16.59 -16.52 62.83
CA THR A 4 15.79 -15.68 63.76
C THR A 4 15.16 -14.43 63.12
N GLU A 5 13.97 -14.02 63.58
CA GLU A 5 13.49 -12.61 63.59
C GLU A 5 13.99 -11.88 64.86
N PRO A 6 13.74 -10.57 65.03
CA PRO A 6 12.64 -10.21 65.96
C PRO A 6 11.81 -8.95 65.60
N GLN A 7 10.80 -8.71 66.44
CA GLN A 7 9.84 -7.59 66.54
C GLN A 7 10.50 -6.19 66.74
N GLY A 8 9.82 -5.04 66.67
CA GLY A 8 8.40 -4.73 66.36
C GLY A 8 7.73 -3.81 67.39
N ASP A 9 6.97 -2.79 66.94
CA ASP A 9 6.14 -1.83 67.72
C ASP A 9 5.14 -1.19 66.70
N GLN A 10 3.81 -1.30 66.77
CA GLN A 10 2.76 -0.87 67.73
C GLN A 10 2.35 0.61 67.67
N GLY A 11 1.03 0.86 67.80
CA GLY A 11 0.36 2.15 67.66
C GLY A 11 -1.08 1.99 67.17
N GLU A 12 -2.05 1.95 68.08
CA GLU A 12 -3.41 1.43 67.84
C GLU A 12 -4.54 2.41 68.26
N ALA A 13 -5.68 2.34 67.56
CA ALA A 13 -7.03 2.76 68.03
C ALA A 13 -7.27 4.29 68.27
N PRO A 14 -8.53 4.76 68.49
CA PRO A 14 -9.80 4.01 68.60
C PRO A 14 -10.99 4.49 67.74
N ILE A 15 -12.06 3.67 67.76
CA ILE A 15 -13.45 4.00 67.38
C ILE A 15 -14.26 4.24 68.68
N PRO A 16 -15.34 5.04 68.69
CA PRO A 16 -16.70 4.45 68.76
C PRO A 16 -17.77 5.34 68.02
N SER A 17 -18.84 4.86 67.36
CA SER A 17 -20.11 4.25 67.80
C SER A 17 -21.33 5.09 67.34
N THR A 18 -22.42 4.40 66.96
CA THR A 18 -23.79 4.87 66.70
C THR A 18 -24.58 5.05 68.05
N PRO A 19 -25.91 5.35 68.17
CA PRO A 19 -27.03 5.15 67.22
C PRO A 19 -28.21 6.19 67.30
N ASP A 20 -29.46 5.69 67.14
CA ASP A 20 -30.80 6.28 67.38
C ASP A 20 -31.47 7.19 66.33
N SER A 21 -32.82 7.36 66.34
CA SER A 21 -33.92 6.38 66.18
C SER A 21 -35.31 7.08 66.14
N ASP A 22 -36.25 6.61 65.30
CA ASP A 22 -37.74 6.75 65.39
C ASP A 22 -38.37 6.11 64.12
N LEU A 23 -39.48 5.34 64.07
CA LEU A 23 -40.85 5.35 64.64
C LEU A 23 -41.93 6.03 63.78
N GLY A 24 -43.06 5.33 63.59
CA GLY A 24 -44.24 5.73 62.78
C GLY A 24 -44.62 4.68 61.72
N LYS A 25 -45.41 3.62 61.99
CA LYS A 25 -46.89 3.62 62.11
C LYS A 25 -47.55 4.57 61.08
N GLU A 26 -48.33 4.10 60.09
CA GLU A 26 -49.73 3.68 60.27
C GLU A 26 -50.43 3.12 58.98
N LYS A 27 -51.63 2.55 59.17
CA LYS A 27 -52.82 2.51 58.26
C LYS A 27 -52.71 1.89 56.86
N LYS A 28 -53.27 0.67 56.74
CA LYS A 28 -54.11 0.26 55.60
C LYS A 28 -55.50 0.92 55.68
N PRO A 29 -56.06 1.34 54.54
CA PRO A 29 -57.41 0.93 54.12
C PRO A 29 -57.31 -0.36 53.29
N LYS A 30 -58.21 -1.37 53.35
CA LYS A 30 -59.66 -1.34 53.05
C LYS A 30 -59.91 -0.73 51.65
N LYS A 31 -60.04 -1.58 50.63
CA LYS A 31 -61.32 -2.19 50.21
C LYS A 31 -62.30 -1.15 49.69
N GLU A 32 -62.43 -1.08 48.37
CA GLU A 32 -63.75 -1.06 47.75
C GLU A 32 -63.77 -2.04 46.55
N LYS A 33 -64.97 -2.48 46.15
CA LYS A 33 -65.16 -3.63 45.24
C LYS A 33 -66.57 -3.56 44.63
N LYS A 34 -66.72 -4.09 43.40
CA LYS A 34 -67.96 -4.39 42.64
C LYS A 34 -68.51 -3.31 41.68
N GLU A 35 -68.44 -3.68 40.39
CA GLU A 35 -69.59 -3.84 39.47
C GLU A 35 -70.43 -2.65 38.93
N ARG A 36 -70.75 -2.78 37.62
CA ARG A 36 -72.00 -2.35 36.94
C ARG A 36 -72.20 -0.84 36.74
N SER A 37 -72.92 -0.35 35.72
CA SER A 37 -73.46 -0.99 34.50
C SER A 37 -73.85 0.05 33.43
N LYS A 38 -73.97 -0.39 32.18
CA LYS A 38 -75.03 -0.14 31.15
C LYS A 38 -75.91 1.12 31.34
N LYS A 39 -76.26 1.88 30.28
CA LYS A 39 -77.26 1.41 29.27
C LYS A 39 -77.41 2.34 28.03
N SER A 40 -77.52 1.73 26.83
CA SER A 40 -78.56 1.89 25.76
C SER A 40 -79.02 3.29 25.26
N THR A 41 -79.48 3.50 24.01
CA THR A 41 -80.02 2.61 22.93
C THR A 41 -79.32 2.94 21.58
N LYS A 42 -79.81 2.85 20.31
CA LYS A 42 -81.03 2.44 19.52
C LYS A 42 -80.54 2.32 18.04
N SER A 43 -81.14 1.68 17.03
CA SER A 43 -81.98 0.47 16.87
C SER A 43 -82.33 0.26 15.37
N LYS A 44 -82.56 -0.98 14.91
CA LYS A 44 -83.10 -1.42 13.59
C LYS A 44 -82.13 -1.41 12.39
N SER A 45 -82.16 -2.39 11.47
CA SER A 45 -82.87 -3.70 11.47
C SER A 45 -82.37 -4.67 10.37
N ASP A 46 -82.10 -5.93 10.78
CA ASP A 46 -82.37 -7.25 10.14
C ASP A 46 -81.90 -7.58 8.69
N PRO A 47 -81.60 -8.87 8.34
CA PRO A 47 -81.56 -10.15 9.11
C PRO A 47 -80.10 -10.74 9.12
N ASN A 48 -79.70 -12.03 9.10
CA ASN A 48 -80.36 -13.35 8.99
C ASN A 48 -79.50 -14.55 9.54
N THR A 49 -79.96 -15.79 9.28
CA THR A 49 -79.41 -17.17 9.47
C THR A 49 -77.99 -17.49 8.94
N GLY A 50 -77.26 -18.52 9.43
CA GLY A 50 -77.51 -19.44 10.58
C GLY A 50 -76.65 -20.74 10.59
N GLU A 51 -76.58 -21.41 11.77
CA GLU A 51 -76.23 -22.84 12.07
C GLU A 51 -74.82 -23.42 11.73
N GLU A 52 -74.28 -24.49 12.37
CA GLU A 52 -74.23 -24.92 13.79
C GLU A 52 -73.21 -26.08 14.06
N LYS A 53 -72.85 -26.36 15.34
CA LYS A 53 -72.34 -27.63 15.96
C LYS A 53 -70.95 -28.23 15.52
N GLN A 54 -69.98 -28.44 16.43
CA GLN A 54 -69.62 -29.67 17.23
C GLN A 54 -68.89 -30.81 16.47
N ALA A 55 -68.00 -31.66 17.04
CA ALA A 55 -67.13 -31.65 18.25
C ALA A 55 -66.24 -32.94 18.29
N VAL A 56 -65.40 -33.08 19.35
CA VAL A 56 -64.73 -34.33 19.87
C VAL A 56 -63.36 -34.74 19.26
N GLU A 57 -62.53 -35.35 20.10
CA GLU A 57 -61.15 -35.84 19.91
C GLU A 57 -61.11 -37.35 19.54
N ASP A 58 -59.95 -37.89 19.08
CA ASP A 58 -59.31 -39.04 19.76
C ASP A 58 -57.87 -39.35 19.25
N THR A 59 -57.18 -40.30 19.91
CA THR A 59 -55.85 -40.89 19.59
C THR A 59 -55.93 -42.45 19.69
N PRO A 60 -54.87 -43.32 19.74
CA PRO A 60 -53.41 -43.17 19.58
C PRO A 60 -52.64 -44.28 18.77
N SER A 61 -51.35 -44.03 18.51
CA SER A 61 -50.15 -44.94 18.49
C SER A 61 -50.15 -46.44 18.07
N LYS A 62 -49.12 -46.86 17.28
CA LYS A 62 -47.99 -47.83 17.63
C LYS A 62 -47.68 -48.99 16.61
N ALA A 63 -46.38 -49.32 16.39
CA ALA A 63 -45.79 -50.53 15.71
C ALA A 63 -46.00 -50.68 14.16
N THR A 64 -45.12 -51.18 13.26
CA THR A 64 -43.71 -51.75 13.24
C THR A 64 -43.54 -53.26 13.58
N VAL A 65 -42.70 -54.14 12.97
CA VAL A 65 -41.46 -53.97 12.14
C VAL A 65 -41.32 -54.76 10.78
N PRO A 66 -40.91 -56.07 10.63
CA PRO A 66 -39.82 -56.39 9.67
C PRO A 66 -39.90 -57.58 8.66
N ALA A 67 -39.08 -57.46 7.58
CA ALA A 67 -38.16 -58.43 6.91
C ALA A 67 -38.61 -59.67 6.08
N GLU A 68 -37.93 -59.88 4.93
CA GLU A 68 -37.21 -61.13 4.55
C GLU A 68 -36.11 -60.87 3.46
N GLU A 69 -35.36 -61.90 3.02
CA GLU A 69 -34.08 -61.89 2.24
C GLU A 69 -34.26 -62.09 0.70
N VAL A 70 -33.40 -61.68 -0.27
CA VAL A 70 -31.95 -61.92 -0.56
C VAL A 70 -31.67 -63.40 -0.95
N PRO A 71 -30.76 -63.78 -1.91
CA PRO A 71 -29.68 -63.07 -2.65
C PRO A 71 -29.96 -62.99 -4.20
N GLU A 72 -29.07 -62.93 -5.22
CA GLU A 72 -27.58 -63.06 -5.40
C GLU A 72 -27.04 -62.18 -6.58
N LYS A 73 -26.24 -62.71 -7.54
CA LYS A 73 -25.52 -61.95 -8.61
C LYS A 73 -25.47 -62.66 -9.98
N THR A 74 -25.19 -61.91 -11.07
CA THR A 74 -24.16 -62.25 -12.09
C THR A 74 -23.76 -61.04 -12.97
N GLU A 75 -22.85 -61.21 -13.94
CA GLU A 75 -21.99 -60.14 -14.50
C GLU A 75 -22.38 -59.53 -15.88
N LYS A 76 -21.72 -58.39 -16.18
CA LYS A 76 -21.16 -57.88 -17.47
C LYS A 76 -21.55 -58.65 -18.77
N LYS A 77 -21.70 -58.01 -19.95
CA LYS A 77 -20.76 -57.03 -20.54
C LYS A 77 -21.30 -56.39 -21.87
N GLN A 78 -20.91 -55.14 -22.12
CA GLN A 78 -20.61 -54.50 -23.44
C GLN A 78 -21.54 -54.56 -24.70
N GLU A 79 -21.71 -53.37 -25.28
CA GLU A 79 -21.65 -53.01 -26.73
C GLU A 79 -22.90 -52.95 -27.68
N LYS A 80 -22.96 -51.78 -28.38
CA LYS A 80 -23.24 -51.56 -29.83
C LYS A 80 -24.66 -51.60 -30.44
N SER A 81 -25.20 -50.37 -30.62
CA SER A 81 -25.46 -49.71 -31.93
C SER A 81 -26.71 -49.98 -32.79
N ALA A 82 -27.03 -48.94 -33.59
CA ALA A 82 -27.80 -48.87 -34.85
C ALA A 82 -29.30 -48.46 -34.82
N ASP A 83 -29.63 -47.55 -35.75
CA ASP A 83 -30.91 -47.10 -36.38
C ASP A 83 -32.27 -47.04 -35.61
N GLY A 84 -33.24 -46.19 -35.97
CA GLY A 84 -33.26 -45.14 -37.01
C GLY A 84 -34.58 -44.33 -37.12
N LYS A 85 -34.44 -43.02 -37.42
CA LYS A 85 -35.33 -42.01 -38.08
C LYS A 85 -36.78 -42.44 -38.51
N PRO A 86 -37.83 -41.55 -38.57
CA PRO A 86 -37.69 -40.24 -39.24
C PRO A 86 -38.68 -39.04 -39.01
N LYS A 87 -38.34 -37.91 -39.68
CA LYS A 87 -39.14 -36.68 -40.01
C LYS A 87 -39.37 -35.69 -38.84
N LYS A 88 -39.37 -34.35 -39.03
CA LYS A 88 -39.24 -33.47 -40.22
C LYS A 88 -38.70 -32.05 -39.85
N HIS A 89 -37.90 -31.44 -40.74
CA HIS A 89 -37.53 -30.00 -40.94
C HIS A 89 -37.27 -29.01 -39.76
N ARG A 90 -36.13 -28.28 -39.67
CA ARG A 90 -35.55 -27.15 -40.49
C ARG A 90 -36.06 -25.77 -40.00
N ASN A 91 -35.31 -24.67 -39.83
CA ASN A 91 -33.91 -24.26 -40.13
C ASN A 91 -33.15 -23.90 -38.80
N LYS A 92 -31.82 -23.77 -38.65
CA LYS A 92 -30.70 -23.15 -39.43
C LYS A 92 -30.83 -21.61 -39.59
N ALA A 93 -29.79 -20.78 -39.36
CA ALA A 93 -28.51 -20.95 -38.66
C ALA A 93 -27.82 -19.59 -38.40
N GLU A 94 -26.88 -19.54 -37.45
CA GLU A 94 -25.72 -18.61 -37.45
C GLU A 94 -24.65 -19.08 -38.47
N PRO A 95 -23.43 -18.48 -38.56
CA PRO A 95 -22.36 -18.91 -37.65
C PRO A 95 -21.22 -17.88 -37.32
N SER A 96 -20.49 -18.15 -36.22
CA SER A 96 -19.02 -17.98 -35.99
C SER A 96 -18.37 -16.60 -36.31
N GLU A 97 -17.73 -15.85 -35.39
CA GLU A 97 -16.67 -16.20 -34.40
C GLU A 97 -15.40 -16.80 -35.06
N PRO A 98 -14.14 -16.61 -34.54
CA PRO A 98 -13.74 -17.23 -33.26
C PRO A 98 -12.57 -16.59 -32.45
N LYS A 99 -12.32 -17.17 -31.25
CA LYS A 99 -11.10 -17.13 -30.37
C LYS A 99 -10.95 -15.91 -29.44
N GLU A 100 -10.77 -16.04 -28.12
CA GLU A 100 -9.89 -16.88 -27.26
C GLU A 100 -8.41 -16.43 -27.20
N SER A 101 -7.75 -16.35 -26.03
CA SER A 101 -8.19 -16.49 -24.62
C SER A 101 -7.09 -16.02 -23.63
N LYS A 102 -7.43 -15.96 -22.32
CA LYS A 102 -6.52 -16.04 -21.14
C LYS A 102 -5.57 -14.83 -20.85
N ASP A 103 -5.11 -14.58 -19.62
CA ASP A 103 -5.40 -15.22 -18.31
C ASP A 103 -5.36 -14.22 -17.12
N SER A 104 -5.65 -14.78 -15.95
CA SER A 104 -5.85 -14.29 -14.59
C SER A 104 -4.82 -13.34 -13.92
N ASN A 105 -5.38 -12.36 -13.20
CA ASN A 105 -5.16 -12.02 -11.77
C ASN A 105 -3.78 -11.56 -11.25
N LYS A 106 -3.75 -10.36 -10.63
CA LYS A 106 -3.20 -10.23 -9.26
C LYS A 106 -3.91 -9.13 -8.44
N GLN A 107 -4.25 -9.44 -7.18
CA GLN A 107 -4.62 -8.45 -6.15
C GLN A 107 -3.49 -8.26 -5.13
N GLU A 108 -3.26 -7.00 -4.74
CA GLU A 108 -2.71 -6.48 -3.48
C GLU A 108 -2.99 -4.96 -3.53
N SER A 109 -3.60 -4.23 -2.59
CA SER A 109 -3.94 -4.39 -1.16
C SER A 109 -2.78 -4.23 -0.16
N THR A 110 -2.95 -3.56 0.99
CA THR A 110 -4.00 -2.60 1.43
C THR A 110 -3.50 -1.13 1.25
N GLU A 111 -3.56 -0.10 2.12
CA GLU A 111 -4.15 0.17 3.44
C GLU A 111 -4.49 1.67 3.61
N LYS A 112 -5.13 2.03 4.73
CA LYS A 112 -5.50 3.40 5.16
C LYS A 112 -4.36 4.14 5.87
N SER A 113 -4.64 5.37 6.31
CA SER A 113 -3.94 5.98 7.45
C SER A 113 -4.90 6.86 8.28
N SER A 114 -4.62 6.94 9.58
CA SER A 114 -5.37 7.70 10.60
C SER A 114 -4.40 8.18 11.70
N ILE A 115 -4.80 9.13 12.54
CA ILE A 115 -3.88 10.13 13.12
C ILE A 115 -3.85 10.14 14.67
N LEU A 116 -2.63 10.09 15.25
CA LEU A 116 -2.21 10.48 16.63
C LEU A 116 -2.77 9.69 17.84
N PRO A 117 -2.19 9.82 19.07
CA PRO A 117 -1.01 10.61 19.50
C PRO A 117 0.14 9.76 20.15
N GLU A 118 1.15 10.45 20.70
CA GLU A 118 2.43 9.92 21.21
C GLU A 118 2.42 9.41 22.67
N ALA A 119 3.32 8.45 22.97
CA ALA A 119 3.93 8.26 24.30
C ALA A 119 5.29 7.54 24.17
N THR A 120 6.22 7.77 25.10
CA THR A 120 7.63 7.33 25.02
C THR A 120 7.90 5.89 25.48
N THR A 121 8.73 5.12 24.74
CA THR A 121 9.91 4.38 25.26
C THR A 121 10.71 3.66 24.16
N ASN A 122 12.03 3.54 24.35
CA ASN A 122 12.95 2.63 23.63
C ASN A 122 13.03 1.26 24.40
N PRO A 123 13.67 0.16 23.92
CA PRO A 123 14.70 0.06 22.85
C PRO A 123 14.65 -1.22 21.94
N VAL A 124 15.76 -1.44 21.21
CA VAL A 124 16.30 -2.71 20.64
C VAL A 124 15.97 -3.05 19.17
N GLU A 125 16.99 -3.59 18.49
CA GLU A 125 17.09 -3.93 17.08
C GLU A 125 16.40 -5.25 16.68
N SER A 126 16.06 -5.41 15.40
CA SER A 126 16.67 -6.47 14.55
C SER A 126 16.20 -6.41 13.09
N THR A 127 17.09 -6.76 12.17
CA THR A 127 16.86 -6.80 10.71
C THR A 127 16.49 -8.20 10.21
N GLY A 128 15.57 -8.30 9.23
CA GLY A 128 15.31 -9.57 8.53
C GLY A 128 14.77 -9.37 7.11
N CYS A 129 15.45 -9.94 6.11
CA CYS A 129 14.98 -10.01 4.72
C CYS A 129 14.30 -11.37 4.43
N PRO A 130 13.32 -11.43 3.51
CA PRO A 130 12.77 -12.68 2.98
C PRO A 130 13.69 -13.36 1.94
N PRO A 131 13.45 -14.62 1.57
CA PRO A 131 14.38 -15.46 0.80
C PRO A 131 14.19 -15.44 -0.73
N LEU A 132 15.11 -16.12 -1.45
CA LEU A 132 15.06 -16.35 -2.90
C LEU A 132 15.26 -17.83 -3.26
N GLU A 133 14.41 -18.33 -4.16
CA GLU A 133 14.59 -19.51 -5.03
C GLU A 133 13.97 -19.17 -6.41
N GLY A 134 14.38 -19.72 -7.55
CA GLY A 134 15.52 -20.58 -7.80
C GLY A 134 15.59 -21.07 -9.26
N MET A 135 16.71 -20.76 -9.95
CA MET A 135 17.33 -21.49 -11.07
C MET A 135 16.55 -21.77 -12.39
N GLY A 136 17.17 -21.37 -13.52
CA GLY A 136 16.89 -21.84 -14.88
C GLY A 136 18.19 -21.87 -15.70
N ALA A 137 18.35 -22.80 -16.64
CA ALA A 137 19.65 -23.16 -17.21
C ALA A 137 20.01 -22.50 -18.57
N ALA A 138 21.27 -22.64 -18.97
CA ALA A 138 21.93 -21.91 -20.07
C ALA A 138 21.66 -22.46 -21.48
N SER A 139 21.95 -21.62 -22.50
CA SER A 139 22.60 -22.08 -23.73
C SER A 139 23.37 -20.93 -24.41
N MET A 140 24.13 -21.27 -25.47
CA MET A 140 25.25 -20.49 -26.01
C MET A 140 24.85 -19.42 -27.04
N ALA A 141 25.60 -18.31 -27.10
CA ALA A 141 25.74 -17.48 -28.29
C ALA A 141 27.10 -16.74 -28.28
N SER A 142 27.85 -16.80 -29.38
CA SER A 142 29.17 -16.16 -29.52
C SER A 142 29.04 -14.79 -30.20
N GLY A 143 29.68 -13.76 -29.66
CA GLY A 143 29.73 -12.42 -30.28
C GLY A 143 30.84 -11.55 -29.71
N SER A 144 31.88 -11.29 -30.50
CA SER A 144 33.07 -10.54 -30.07
C SER A 144 33.04 -9.10 -30.58
N THR A 145 33.02 -8.12 -29.67
CA THR A 145 33.35 -6.71 -29.97
C THR A 145 34.18 -6.11 -28.83
N PRO A 146 35.03 -5.08 -29.07
CA PRO A 146 35.98 -4.59 -28.07
C PRO A 146 35.32 -3.75 -26.96
N GLY A 147 35.73 -3.97 -25.72
CA GLY A 147 35.16 -3.29 -24.56
C GLY A 147 35.54 -1.80 -24.45
N SER A 148 34.54 -0.95 -24.18
CA SER A 148 34.77 0.43 -23.75
C SER A 148 35.03 0.48 -22.23
N MET A 149 36.01 1.29 -21.81
CA MET A 149 36.51 1.33 -20.43
C MET A 149 35.64 2.22 -19.51
N SER A 150 34.53 1.67 -19.02
CA SER A 150 33.74 2.31 -17.95
C SER A 150 34.32 2.06 -16.56
N SER A 151 34.30 3.12 -15.74
CA SER A 151 34.85 3.22 -14.39
C SER A 151 34.52 2.06 -13.43
N VAL A 152 35.55 1.49 -12.81
CA VAL A 152 35.43 0.74 -11.54
C VAL A 152 35.92 1.64 -10.40
N SER A 153 35.03 2.01 -9.49
CA SER A 153 35.37 2.69 -8.25
C SER A 153 35.63 1.68 -7.15
N GLY A 154 36.90 1.47 -6.79
CA GLY A 154 37.34 0.61 -5.69
C GLY A 154 38.76 1.00 -5.26
N ALA A 155 38.98 1.21 -3.97
CA ALA A 155 40.13 1.97 -3.47
C ALA A 155 41.43 1.16 -3.35
N VAL A 156 42.06 0.84 -4.49
CA VAL A 156 43.53 0.69 -4.53
C VAL A 156 44.08 1.95 -5.20
N ARG A 157 44.45 2.94 -4.37
CA ARG A 157 44.90 4.26 -4.82
C ARG A 157 46.39 4.31 -5.16
N ASP A 158 46.99 3.14 -5.35
CA ASP A 158 48.42 3.00 -5.56
C ASP A 158 48.80 3.18 -7.04
N SER A 159 49.98 3.75 -7.27
CA SER A 159 50.48 4.03 -8.60
C SER A 159 51.12 2.78 -9.17
N CYS A 160 50.33 1.90 -9.80
CA CYS A 160 50.84 0.78 -10.60
C CYS A 160 51.95 1.28 -11.55
N GLU A 161 53.18 1.03 -11.17
CA GLU A 161 54.37 1.43 -11.90
C GLU A 161 54.58 0.40 -13.01
N ILE A 162 54.47 0.86 -14.25
CA ILE A 162 54.67 0.00 -15.41
C ILE A 162 56.18 -0.24 -15.49
N ILE A 163 56.61 -1.43 -15.10
CA ILE A 163 58.02 -1.78 -15.08
C ILE A 163 58.38 -2.36 -16.46
N PHE A 164 59.01 -1.51 -17.26
CA PHE A 164 59.57 -1.88 -18.56
C PHE A 164 60.76 -2.83 -18.37
N ILE A 165 61.04 -3.62 -19.40
CA ILE A 165 62.19 -4.54 -19.44
C ILE A 165 63.42 -3.79 -19.98
N ASP A 166 63.21 -3.02 -21.05
CA ASP A 166 64.24 -2.21 -21.70
C ASP A 166 64.26 -0.76 -21.16
N GLU A 167 65.41 -0.08 -21.25
CA GLU A 167 65.50 1.34 -20.88
C GLU A 167 64.81 2.23 -21.92
N LEU A 168 63.90 3.10 -21.46
CA LEU A 168 63.13 3.96 -22.36
C LEU A 168 63.85 5.28 -22.67
N ASP A 169 64.07 5.51 -23.96
CA ASP A 169 64.54 6.78 -24.54
C ASP A 169 63.75 8.00 -24.04
N ALA A 170 64.40 9.16 -24.11
CA ALA A 170 63.77 10.45 -23.81
C ALA A 170 62.48 10.71 -24.64
N ALA A 171 62.40 10.15 -25.86
CA ALA A 171 61.23 10.27 -26.73
C ALA A 171 59.94 9.66 -26.15
N TYR A 172 60.05 8.66 -25.27
CA TYR A 172 58.90 8.01 -24.61
C TYR A 172 58.46 8.71 -23.33
N ARG A 173 59.11 9.81 -22.93
CA ARG A 173 58.88 10.52 -21.66
C ARG A 173 58.05 11.78 -21.86
N CYS A 174 57.20 12.06 -20.88
CA CYS A 174 56.31 13.21 -20.91
C CYS A 174 57.04 14.51 -20.57
N VAL A 175 56.97 15.53 -21.45
CA VAL A 175 57.62 16.85 -21.23
C VAL A 175 57.13 17.62 -20.00
N LEU A 176 56.05 17.18 -19.34
CA LEU A 176 55.57 17.77 -18.08
C LEU A 176 55.96 16.99 -16.82
N CYS A 177 56.12 15.67 -16.89
CA CYS A 177 56.24 14.84 -15.67
C CYS A 177 57.39 13.84 -15.68
N GLY A 178 58.20 13.77 -16.75
CA GLY A 178 59.39 12.90 -16.88
C GLY A 178 59.11 11.39 -16.92
N LYS A 179 57.91 10.96 -16.49
CA LYS A 179 57.44 9.57 -16.52
C LYS A 179 57.10 9.13 -17.96
N PRO A 180 57.08 7.82 -18.24
CA PRO A 180 56.63 7.28 -19.52
C PRO A 180 55.23 7.79 -19.89
N LEU A 181 55.06 8.13 -21.16
CA LEU A 181 53.84 8.73 -21.71
C LEU A 181 52.62 7.82 -21.51
N ARG A 182 51.65 8.25 -20.71
CA ARG A 182 50.33 7.61 -20.57
C ARG A 182 49.34 8.32 -21.49
N VAL A 183 48.95 7.64 -22.58
CA VAL A 183 48.08 8.18 -23.63
C VAL A 183 48.72 9.43 -24.26
N PRO A 184 49.68 9.26 -25.20
CA PRO A 184 50.50 10.35 -25.72
C PRO A 184 49.67 11.30 -26.59
N ILE A 185 49.79 12.59 -26.30
CA ILE A 185 49.22 13.68 -27.08
C ILE A 185 50.37 14.48 -27.66
N ARG A 186 50.38 14.64 -29.00
CA ARG A 186 51.40 15.37 -29.75
C ARG A 186 50.90 16.77 -30.09
N PHE A 187 51.77 17.75 -29.90
CA PHE A 187 51.56 19.12 -30.36
C PHE A 187 52.05 19.25 -31.80
N GLU A 188 51.18 19.49 -32.77
CA GLU A 188 51.59 19.59 -34.18
C GLU A 188 52.51 20.80 -34.42
N ASN A 189 52.35 21.87 -33.64
CA ASN A 189 53.16 23.09 -33.74
C ASN A 189 54.66 22.90 -33.42
N CYS A 190 55.04 21.84 -32.68
CA CYS A 190 56.42 21.65 -32.23
C CYS A 190 56.88 20.18 -32.01
N GLY A 191 56.05 19.18 -32.32
CA GLY A 191 56.39 17.75 -32.26
C GLY A 191 56.45 17.13 -30.85
N HIS A 192 56.59 17.94 -29.79
CA HIS A 192 56.65 17.47 -28.41
C HIS A 192 55.37 16.73 -27.94
N ARG A 193 55.53 15.84 -26.94
CA ARG A 193 54.48 14.94 -26.44
C ARG A 193 54.24 15.05 -24.93
N CYS A 194 52.98 15.00 -24.50
CA CYS A 194 52.60 14.87 -23.09
C CYS A 194 51.58 13.74 -22.85
N CYS A 195 51.43 13.29 -21.60
CA CYS A 195 50.34 12.39 -21.22
C CYS A 195 48.98 13.10 -21.33
N SER A 196 47.92 12.36 -21.62
CA SER A 196 46.54 12.88 -21.61
C SER A 196 46.17 13.49 -20.25
N SER A 197 46.54 12.85 -19.14
CA SER A 197 46.35 13.39 -17.78
C SER A 197 47.20 14.63 -17.47
N CYS A 198 48.23 14.93 -18.27
CA CYS A 198 49.07 16.12 -18.14
C CYS A 198 48.59 17.28 -19.03
N LEU A 199 47.88 17.00 -20.12
CA LEU A 199 47.39 18.02 -21.06
C LEU A 199 46.61 19.18 -20.38
N PRO A 200 45.69 18.96 -19.41
CA PRO A 200 44.99 20.06 -18.76
C PRO A 200 45.90 21.06 -18.05
N ASN A 201 47.09 20.64 -17.60
CA ASN A 201 48.08 21.53 -17.00
C ASN A 201 48.86 22.32 -18.07
N VAL A 202 49.11 21.73 -19.25
CA VAL A 202 49.70 22.44 -20.40
C VAL A 202 48.73 23.51 -20.92
N LEU A 203 47.46 23.18 -21.07
CA LEU A 203 46.46 24.09 -21.64
C LEU A 203 46.30 25.38 -20.80
N ARG A 204 46.52 25.35 -19.48
CA ARG A 204 46.50 26.57 -18.64
C ARG A 204 47.59 27.58 -19.00
N SER A 205 48.74 27.15 -19.53
CA SER A 205 49.81 28.05 -19.99
C SER A 205 49.69 28.41 -21.48
N SER A 206 48.85 27.68 -22.24
CA SER A 206 48.71 27.77 -23.71
C SER A 206 50.03 27.67 -24.48
N ARG A 207 51.09 27.12 -23.87
CA ARG A 207 52.45 27.05 -24.43
C ARG A 207 53.09 25.71 -24.13
N CYS A 208 53.94 25.24 -25.04
CA CYS A 208 54.68 24.00 -24.83
C CYS A 208 55.71 24.15 -23.69
N PRO A 209 55.77 23.26 -22.69
CA PRO A 209 56.74 23.34 -21.60
C PRO A 209 58.20 23.14 -22.02
N SER A 210 58.46 22.58 -23.20
CA SER A 210 59.80 22.25 -23.70
C SER A 210 60.44 23.41 -24.49
N ASP A 211 59.64 24.12 -25.29
CA ASP A 211 60.10 25.11 -26.29
C ASP A 211 59.36 26.45 -26.23
N ASN A 212 58.38 26.61 -25.33
CA ASN A 212 57.56 27.81 -25.12
C ASN A 212 56.67 28.25 -26.31
N THR A 213 56.56 27.43 -27.36
CA THR A 213 55.71 27.69 -28.55
C THR A 213 54.23 27.75 -28.17
N HIS A 214 53.50 28.71 -28.73
CA HIS A 214 52.07 28.85 -28.50
C HIS A 214 51.30 27.67 -29.11
N LEU A 215 50.47 27.01 -28.30
CA LEU A 215 49.64 25.88 -28.71
C LEU A 215 48.24 26.36 -29.10
N LYS A 216 47.75 25.92 -30.26
CA LYS A 216 46.36 26.13 -30.69
C LYS A 216 45.59 24.84 -30.44
N GLN A 217 44.36 24.94 -29.92
CA GLN A 217 43.58 23.78 -29.49
C GLN A 217 43.32 22.76 -30.61
N ASP A 218 43.15 23.22 -31.85
CA ASP A 218 42.89 22.38 -33.05
C ASP A 218 44.12 21.57 -33.53
N HIS A 219 45.32 21.96 -33.06
CA HIS A 219 46.61 21.36 -33.40
C HIS A 219 47.16 20.45 -32.29
N ILE A 220 46.29 20.03 -31.36
CA ILE A 220 46.61 19.12 -30.27
C ILE A 220 45.90 17.79 -30.55
N LYS A 221 46.65 16.77 -30.96
CA LYS A 221 46.07 15.48 -31.39
C LYS A 221 46.68 14.30 -30.65
N MET A 222 45.83 13.31 -30.35
CA MET A 222 46.23 12.03 -29.78
C MET A 222 47.15 11.30 -30.76
N ASP A 223 48.37 10.97 -30.33
CA ASP A 223 49.37 10.32 -31.19
C ASP A 223 49.12 8.81 -31.24
N LYS A 224 48.12 8.41 -32.04
CA LYS A 224 47.70 6.99 -32.17
C LYS A 224 48.85 6.09 -32.60
N GLU A 225 49.72 6.56 -33.48
CA GLU A 225 50.88 5.81 -33.96
C GLU A 225 51.89 5.61 -32.82
N PHE A 226 52.21 6.66 -32.08
CA PHE A 226 53.12 6.54 -30.93
C PHE A 226 52.50 5.74 -29.77
N GLN A 227 51.18 5.79 -29.58
CA GLN A 227 50.48 4.92 -28.63
C GLN A 227 50.63 3.44 -29.04
N LEU A 228 50.45 3.09 -30.32
CA LEU A 228 50.68 1.72 -30.81
C LEU A 228 52.13 1.28 -30.63
N GLN A 229 53.11 2.17 -30.80
CA GLN A 229 54.52 1.88 -30.52
C GLN A 229 54.73 1.59 -29.02
N MET A 230 54.14 2.39 -28.13
CA MET A 230 54.19 2.17 -26.68
C MET A 230 53.47 0.89 -26.23
N ASP A 231 52.34 0.56 -26.84
CA ASP A 231 51.55 -0.65 -26.57
C ASP A 231 52.31 -1.95 -26.90
N ASN A 232 53.31 -1.87 -27.77
CA ASN A 232 54.20 -2.97 -28.14
C ASN A 232 55.45 -3.11 -27.25
N LEU A 233 55.75 -2.13 -26.36
CA LEU A 233 56.91 -2.19 -25.47
C LEU A 233 56.83 -3.39 -24.51
N ALA A 234 57.99 -3.98 -24.22
CA ALA A 234 58.12 -5.13 -23.35
C ALA A 234 58.09 -4.71 -21.86
N VAL A 235 57.19 -5.32 -21.10
CA VAL A 235 56.93 -5.01 -19.68
C VAL A 235 56.81 -6.29 -18.86
N ARG A 236 57.22 -6.22 -17.59
CA ARG A 236 57.00 -7.25 -16.58
C ARG A 236 55.83 -6.88 -15.67
N CYS A 237 55.13 -7.89 -15.16
CA CYS A 237 53.98 -7.68 -14.27
C CYS A 237 54.32 -6.76 -13.09
N THR A 238 53.37 -5.91 -12.65
CA THR A 238 53.52 -5.07 -11.45
C THR A 238 53.78 -5.90 -10.19
N PHE A 239 53.25 -7.14 -10.16
CA PHE A 239 53.48 -8.12 -9.10
C PHE A 239 54.70 -9.04 -9.36
N SER A 240 55.58 -8.68 -10.30
CA SER A 240 56.85 -9.39 -10.54
C SER A 240 57.74 -9.45 -9.28
N PRO A 241 57.86 -8.40 -8.44
CA PRO A 241 58.55 -8.48 -7.15
C PRO A 241 57.95 -9.52 -6.19
N ASN A 242 56.65 -9.80 -6.30
CA ASN A 242 55.94 -10.81 -5.49
C ASN A 242 56.05 -12.23 -6.09
N GLY A 243 56.87 -12.43 -7.13
CA GLY A 243 57.10 -13.72 -7.77
C GLY A 243 56.29 -13.98 -9.04
N CYS A 244 55.57 -12.99 -9.59
CA CYS A 244 54.89 -13.17 -10.87
C CYS A 244 55.89 -13.25 -12.05
N PRO A 245 55.95 -14.36 -12.81
CA PRO A 245 56.91 -14.53 -13.90
C PRO A 245 56.47 -13.90 -15.23
N TRP A 246 55.33 -13.21 -15.27
CA TRP A 246 54.75 -12.74 -16.52
C TRP A 246 55.50 -11.54 -17.11
N THR A 247 55.93 -11.70 -18.36
CA THR A 247 56.47 -10.67 -19.24
C THR A 247 55.68 -10.67 -20.55
N GLY A 248 55.46 -9.51 -21.13
CA GLY A 248 54.67 -9.39 -22.35
C GLY A 248 54.60 -7.95 -22.88
N LYS A 249 53.74 -7.72 -23.87
CA LYS A 249 53.51 -6.36 -24.42
C LYS A 249 52.66 -5.53 -23.47
N LEU A 250 52.87 -4.21 -23.44
CA LEU A 250 52.10 -3.29 -22.59
C LEU A 250 50.57 -3.42 -22.80
N ALA A 251 50.11 -3.58 -24.05
CA ALA A 251 48.69 -3.83 -24.34
C ALA A 251 48.10 -5.08 -23.66
N GLN A 252 48.94 -6.09 -23.37
CA GLN A 252 48.53 -7.37 -22.76
C GLN A 252 48.57 -7.33 -21.22
N MET A 253 49.17 -6.30 -20.62
CA MET A 253 49.21 -6.14 -19.15
C MET A 253 47.81 -6.13 -18.54
N GLY A 254 46.84 -5.47 -19.19
CA GLY A 254 45.48 -5.36 -18.67
C GLY A 254 44.74 -6.70 -18.56
N SER A 255 44.90 -7.60 -19.54
CA SER A 255 44.28 -8.93 -19.54
C SER A 255 45.05 -9.95 -18.69
N HIS A 256 46.36 -9.74 -18.48
CA HIS A 256 47.11 -10.46 -17.48
C HIS A 256 46.66 -10.10 -16.05
N LEU A 257 46.55 -8.80 -15.73
CA LEU A 257 46.23 -8.33 -14.37
C LEU A 257 44.81 -8.71 -13.88
N SER A 258 43.89 -9.12 -14.75
CA SER A 258 42.60 -9.72 -14.33
C SER A 258 42.69 -11.19 -13.91
N HIS A 259 43.76 -11.89 -14.29
CA HIS A 259 43.97 -13.33 -14.04
C HIS A 259 45.29 -13.63 -13.30
N CYS A 260 46.01 -12.60 -12.85
CA CYS A 260 47.31 -12.75 -12.21
C CYS A 260 47.16 -13.36 -10.81
N GLY A 261 47.57 -14.62 -10.63
CA GLY A 261 47.47 -15.33 -9.35
C GLY A 261 48.14 -14.63 -8.14
N PHE A 262 49.07 -13.69 -8.38
CA PHE A 262 49.76 -12.89 -7.38
C PHE A 262 49.10 -11.52 -7.09
N ARG A 263 48.05 -11.16 -7.83
CA ARG A 263 47.27 -9.95 -7.55
C ARG A 263 46.49 -10.13 -6.25
N VAL A 264 46.59 -9.17 -5.36
CA VAL A 264 45.73 -9.11 -4.16
C VAL A 264 44.30 -8.75 -4.58
N ILE A 265 43.32 -9.50 -4.06
CA ILE A 265 41.88 -9.27 -4.22
C ILE A 265 41.18 -9.34 -2.86
N VAL A 266 40.08 -8.60 -2.71
CA VAL A 266 39.15 -8.75 -1.58
C VAL A 266 38.27 -9.98 -1.83
N CYS A 267 37.94 -10.73 -0.78
CA CYS A 267 37.07 -11.90 -0.86
C CYS A 267 35.73 -11.63 -1.59
N PRO A 268 35.37 -12.42 -2.63
CA PRO A 268 34.11 -12.28 -3.37
C PRO A 268 32.84 -12.35 -2.51
N ASN A 269 32.85 -13.12 -1.42
CA ASN A 269 31.71 -13.21 -0.48
C ASN A 269 31.64 -12.00 0.47
N GLY A 270 32.46 -10.97 0.27
CA GLY A 270 32.48 -9.75 1.07
C GLY A 270 32.82 -9.98 2.54
N CYS A 271 33.75 -10.90 2.85
CA CYS A 271 34.15 -11.17 4.24
C CYS A 271 35.12 -10.11 4.81
N GLY A 272 35.68 -9.24 3.95
CA GLY A 272 36.63 -8.18 4.33
C GLY A 272 38.11 -8.59 4.32
N VAL A 273 38.43 -9.87 4.11
CA VAL A 273 39.81 -10.34 3.99
C VAL A 273 40.35 -10.12 2.57
N GLU A 274 41.59 -9.65 2.49
CA GLU A 274 42.39 -9.54 1.28
C GLU A 274 43.39 -10.70 1.17
N PHE A 275 43.56 -11.24 -0.03
CA PHE A 275 44.51 -12.33 -0.32
C PHE A 275 44.89 -12.36 -1.80
N GLU A 276 45.96 -13.06 -2.14
CA GLU A 276 46.37 -13.28 -3.54
C GLU A 276 45.35 -14.14 -4.30
N GLN A 277 45.03 -13.79 -5.54
CA GLN A 277 44.01 -14.41 -6.38
C GLN A 277 44.14 -15.95 -6.49
N ARG A 278 45.36 -16.51 -6.38
CA ARG A 278 45.61 -17.97 -6.36
C ARG A 278 44.99 -18.72 -5.17
N PHE A 279 44.70 -18.04 -4.06
CA PHE A 279 44.13 -18.67 -2.85
C PHE A 279 42.60 -18.52 -2.73
N VAL A 280 41.93 -17.96 -3.75
CA VAL A 280 40.50 -17.65 -3.69
C VAL A 280 39.62 -18.88 -3.42
N GLU A 281 39.88 -20.01 -4.07
CA GLU A 281 39.08 -21.23 -3.89
C GLU A 281 39.30 -21.86 -2.51
N GLN A 282 40.55 -21.89 -2.03
CA GLN A 282 40.87 -22.36 -0.69
C GLN A 282 40.13 -21.52 0.37
N HIS A 283 40.21 -20.19 0.27
CA HIS A 283 39.53 -19.29 1.19
C HIS A 283 38.01 -19.50 1.16
N LEU A 284 37.39 -19.51 -0.04
CA LEU A 284 35.94 -19.65 -0.18
C LEU A 284 35.41 -20.97 0.41
N ASN A 285 36.17 -22.06 0.28
CA ASN A 285 35.78 -23.37 0.80
C ASN A 285 36.07 -23.52 2.31
N ASN A 286 37.29 -23.20 2.75
CA ASN A 286 37.82 -23.63 4.05
C ASN A 286 37.78 -22.53 5.13
N ASP A 287 37.97 -21.28 4.76
CA ASP A 287 38.29 -20.20 5.72
C ASP A 287 37.20 -19.12 5.81
N CYS A 288 36.45 -18.90 4.72
CA CYS A 288 35.46 -17.83 4.61
C CYS A 288 34.30 -18.01 5.63
N PRO A 289 34.08 -17.06 6.58
CA PRO A 289 32.95 -17.13 7.51
C PRO A 289 31.59 -17.01 6.80
N LYS A 290 31.59 -16.35 5.63
CA LYS A 290 30.44 -16.17 4.72
C LYS A 290 30.40 -17.23 3.60
N ARG A 291 30.97 -18.42 3.80
CA ARG A 291 30.76 -19.56 2.89
C ARG A 291 29.37 -20.18 3.09
N SER A 292 28.83 -20.76 2.03
CA SER A 292 27.61 -21.56 2.07
C SER A 292 27.89 -23.01 2.48
N LYS A 293 27.09 -23.57 3.40
CA LYS A 293 27.06 -24.98 3.80
C LYS A 293 25.63 -25.50 3.74
N LYS A 294 25.44 -26.80 3.49
CA LYS A 294 24.12 -27.45 3.67
C LYS A 294 23.93 -27.97 5.11
N CYS A 295 22.72 -27.85 5.63
CA CYS A 295 22.36 -28.39 6.93
C CYS A 295 22.27 -29.93 6.89
N LYS A 296 22.96 -30.63 7.79
CA LYS A 296 22.94 -32.11 7.88
C LYS A 296 21.57 -32.72 8.24
N PHE A 297 20.65 -31.91 8.76
CA PHE A 297 19.34 -32.38 9.22
C PHE A 297 18.21 -32.05 8.24
N CYS A 298 18.31 -30.95 7.50
CA CYS A 298 17.23 -30.48 6.61
C CYS A 298 17.67 -29.92 5.26
N ASP A 299 18.93 -30.12 4.87
CA ASP A 299 19.48 -29.91 3.51
C ASP A 299 19.52 -28.46 3.02
N SER A 300 18.81 -27.55 3.69
CA SER A 300 18.81 -26.10 3.47
C SER A 300 20.23 -25.53 3.48
N THR A 301 20.48 -24.56 2.58
CA THR A 301 21.78 -23.91 2.44
C THR A 301 21.86 -22.70 3.37
N LEU A 302 22.96 -22.60 4.13
CA LEU A 302 23.17 -21.67 5.23
C LEU A 302 24.53 -20.98 5.10
N MET A 303 24.69 -19.77 5.64
CA MET A 303 26.01 -19.24 5.95
C MET A 303 26.65 -20.03 7.09
N ALA A 304 27.94 -20.39 6.99
CA ALA A 304 28.64 -21.14 8.04
C ALA A 304 28.61 -20.43 9.41
N ALA A 305 28.72 -19.10 9.45
CA ALA A 305 28.56 -18.31 10.69
C ALA A 305 27.18 -18.44 11.36
N ASN A 306 26.15 -18.90 10.62
CA ASN A 306 24.79 -19.11 11.12
C ASN A 306 24.45 -20.59 11.40
N GLU A 307 25.40 -21.52 11.25
CA GLU A 307 25.17 -22.97 11.43
C GLU A 307 24.59 -23.30 12.82
N LEU A 308 25.18 -22.74 13.89
CA LEU A 308 24.69 -22.86 15.27
C LEU A 308 23.30 -22.22 15.47
N LYS A 309 23.06 -21.02 14.93
CA LYS A 309 21.77 -20.32 15.02
C LYS A 309 20.66 -21.13 14.35
N HIS A 310 20.96 -21.71 13.18
CA HIS A 310 20.03 -22.58 12.46
C HIS A 310 19.74 -23.87 13.23
N ILE A 311 20.73 -24.54 13.83
CA ILE A 311 20.51 -25.76 14.64
C ILE A 311 19.50 -25.51 15.77
N GLY A 312 19.50 -24.32 16.37
CA GLY A 312 18.51 -23.89 17.37
C GLY A 312 17.05 -23.85 16.89
N VAL A 313 16.80 -23.69 15.58
CA VAL A 313 15.43 -23.55 14.99
C VAL A 313 15.09 -24.60 13.92
N CYS A 314 16.07 -25.38 13.45
CA CYS A 314 15.96 -26.38 12.39
C CYS A 314 14.76 -27.35 12.62
N PRO A 315 13.80 -27.47 11.67
CA PRO A 315 12.61 -28.30 11.87
C PRO A 315 12.87 -29.81 12.01
N LYS A 316 13.91 -30.33 11.35
CA LYS A 316 14.27 -31.77 11.38
C LYS A 316 15.35 -32.11 12.42
N PHE A 317 15.82 -31.14 13.22
CA PHE A 317 16.80 -31.43 14.28
C PHE A 317 16.15 -32.28 15.38
N PRO A 318 16.79 -33.38 15.83
CA PRO A 318 16.26 -34.22 16.88
C PRO A 318 16.34 -33.51 18.23
N VAL A 319 15.22 -33.50 18.97
CA VAL A 319 15.11 -32.96 20.32
C VAL A 319 14.49 -34.00 21.25
N SER A 320 14.98 -34.04 22.49
CA SER A 320 14.34 -34.84 23.54
C SER A 320 13.05 -34.17 24.01
N CYS A 321 12.07 -34.98 24.41
CA CYS A 321 10.80 -34.48 24.93
C CYS A 321 11.01 -33.62 26.20
N PRO A 322 10.50 -32.37 26.27
CA PRO A 322 10.62 -31.51 27.46
C PRO A 322 10.06 -32.14 28.75
N ASN A 323 9.04 -33.01 28.63
CA ASN A 323 8.48 -33.74 29.76
C ASN A 323 9.34 -34.95 30.21
N GLY A 324 10.55 -35.12 29.65
CA GLY A 324 11.50 -36.18 30.00
C GLY A 324 10.97 -37.59 29.77
N CYS A 325 10.16 -37.80 28.72
CA CYS A 325 9.69 -39.13 28.34
C CYS A 325 10.82 -39.98 27.72
N LYS A 326 10.58 -41.25 27.40
CA LYS A 326 11.60 -42.16 26.83
C LYS A 326 12.00 -41.84 25.37
N ALA A 327 11.34 -40.88 24.70
CA ALA A 327 11.64 -40.49 23.33
C ALA A 327 12.63 -39.30 23.31
N HIS A 328 13.85 -39.58 22.84
CA HIS A 328 14.97 -38.64 22.86
C HIS A 328 15.31 -38.01 21.50
N GLU A 329 14.83 -38.60 20.41
CA GLU A 329 15.16 -38.24 19.02
C GLU A 329 13.93 -37.78 18.23
N ILE A 330 13.09 -36.93 18.82
CA ILE A 330 11.87 -36.43 18.16
C ILE A 330 12.26 -35.27 17.24
N PRO A 331 11.97 -35.28 15.92
CA PRO A 331 12.19 -34.12 15.08
C PRO A 331 11.43 -32.90 15.61
N ARG A 332 12.08 -31.72 15.68
CA ARG A 332 11.48 -30.50 16.25
C ARG A 332 10.09 -30.16 15.67
N SER A 333 9.82 -30.44 14.40
CA SER A 333 8.50 -30.28 13.76
C SER A 333 7.43 -31.26 14.25
N GLN A 334 7.83 -32.46 14.67
CA GLN A 334 6.94 -33.51 15.20
C GLN A 334 6.75 -33.43 16.72
N LEU A 335 7.52 -32.59 17.43
CA LEU A 335 7.43 -32.46 18.89
C LEU A 335 6.00 -32.11 19.36
N THR A 336 5.30 -31.19 18.68
CA THR A 336 3.91 -30.83 19.00
C THR A 336 2.95 -32.02 18.88
N GLN A 337 3.14 -32.87 17.87
CA GLN A 337 2.36 -34.09 17.68
C GLN A 337 2.68 -35.10 18.78
N HIS A 338 3.97 -35.38 19.04
CA HIS A 338 4.39 -36.26 20.12
C HIS A 338 3.77 -35.86 21.47
N LEU A 339 3.84 -34.57 21.82
CA LEU A 339 3.28 -34.01 23.04
C LEU A 339 1.76 -34.22 23.14
N THR A 340 1.03 -34.13 22.02
CA THR A 340 -0.44 -34.23 21.99
C THR A 340 -0.99 -35.65 21.84
N THR A 341 -0.28 -36.60 21.21
CA THR A 341 -0.82 -37.94 20.91
C THR A 341 -0.08 -39.13 21.53
N GLU A 342 1.17 -38.96 21.97
CA GLU A 342 2.10 -40.07 22.29
C GLU A 342 2.85 -39.93 23.63
N CYS A 343 3.03 -38.71 24.14
CA CYS A 343 3.89 -38.45 25.29
C CYS A 343 3.37 -39.11 26.57
N SER A 344 3.99 -40.24 26.93
CA SER A 344 3.67 -41.07 28.11
C SER A 344 3.74 -40.36 29.47
N LYS A 345 4.30 -39.14 29.53
CA LYS A 345 4.39 -38.29 30.73
C LYS A 345 3.51 -37.02 30.66
N GLN A 346 2.77 -36.79 29.58
CA GLN A 346 1.90 -35.61 29.46
C GLN A 346 0.45 -35.95 29.83
N ASP A 347 -0.13 -35.13 30.70
CA ASP A 347 -1.57 -35.14 30.97
C ASP A 347 -2.26 -34.20 29.97
N LEU A 348 -3.13 -34.76 29.14
CA LEU A 348 -3.85 -34.08 28.07
C LEU A 348 -5.19 -33.55 28.60
N PRO A 349 -5.69 -32.39 28.13
CA PRO A 349 -7.07 -32.00 28.40
C PRO A 349 -8.07 -32.94 27.72
N CYS A 350 -9.27 -33.08 28.29
CA CYS A 350 -10.36 -33.80 27.66
C CYS A 350 -10.71 -33.20 26.28
N PRO A 351 -11.08 -34.00 25.25
CA PRO A 351 -11.57 -33.48 23.97
C PRO A 351 -12.74 -32.48 24.10
N PHE A 352 -13.54 -32.60 25.16
CA PHE A 352 -14.65 -31.69 25.48
C PHE A 352 -14.24 -30.48 26.34
N ALA A 353 -12.94 -30.24 26.58
CA ALA A 353 -12.46 -29.06 27.29
C ALA A 353 -12.85 -27.71 26.65
N PRO A 354 -12.90 -27.55 25.31
CA PRO A 354 -13.46 -26.35 24.67
C PRO A 354 -14.94 -26.10 24.99
N HIS A 355 -15.66 -27.13 25.43
CA HIS A 355 -17.06 -27.08 25.85
C HIS A 355 -17.22 -26.98 27.38
N GLY A 356 -16.12 -26.90 28.14
CA GLY A 356 -16.12 -26.71 29.60
C GLY A 356 -15.63 -27.89 30.44
N CYS A 357 -15.26 -29.04 29.85
CA CYS A 357 -14.74 -30.16 30.64
C CYS A 357 -13.35 -29.85 31.23
N THR A 358 -13.22 -29.91 32.55
CA THR A 358 -11.98 -29.56 33.28
C THR A 358 -10.98 -30.70 33.38
N PHE A 359 -11.35 -31.93 33.00
CA PHE A 359 -10.51 -33.12 33.16
C PHE A 359 -9.20 -33.02 32.37
N ARG A 360 -8.10 -33.42 33.03
CA ARG A 360 -6.77 -33.59 32.44
C ARG A 360 -6.18 -34.93 32.85
N GLY A 361 -5.62 -35.67 31.90
CA GLY A 361 -5.03 -36.97 32.17
C GLY A 361 -4.32 -37.60 30.98
N ARG A 362 -3.41 -38.53 31.26
CA ARG A 362 -2.74 -39.38 30.25
C ARG A 362 -3.78 -40.20 29.48
N LYS A 363 -3.52 -40.47 28.20
CA LYS A 363 -4.40 -41.23 27.28
C LYS A 363 -5.10 -42.45 27.90
N LYS A 364 -4.36 -43.32 28.59
CA LYS A 364 -4.90 -44.51 29.30
C LYS A 364 -5.99 -44.24 30.37
N LYS A 365 -6.11 -43.00 30.87
CA LYS A 365 -7.19 -42.54 31.77
C LYS A 365 -8.19 -41.62 31.06
N MET A 366 -7.88 -41.14 29.85
CA MET A 366 -8.78 -40.34 29.04
C MET A 366 -9.89 -41.21 28.45
N ASP A 367 -9.53 -42.36 27.89
CA ASP A 367 -10.45 -43.28 27.24
C ASP A 367 -11.62 -43.72 28.17
N PRO A 368 -11.40 -44.16 29.43
CA PRO A 368 -12.50 -44.44 30.38
C PRO A 368 -13.26 -43.18 30.81
N HIS A 369 -12.59 -42.06 31.11
CA HIS A 369 -13.28 -40.81 31.49
C HIS A 369 -14.25 -40.32 30.39
N VAL A 370 -13.87 -40.40 29.12
CA VAL A 370 -14.73 -39.97 28.00
C VAL A 370 -15.98 -40.85 27.88
N ALA A 371 -15.88 -42.15 28.21
CA ALA A 371 -17.02 -43.06 28.27
C ALA A 371 -17.91 -42.81 29.51
N GLU A 372 -17.30 -42.66 30.69
CA GLU A 372 -17.98 -42.48 31.98
C GLU A 372 -18.71 -41.12 32.06
N SER A 373 -18.04 -40.02 31.73
CA SER A 373 -18.62 -38.66 31.69
C SER A 373 -19.40 -38.36 30.39
N SER A 374 -19.77 -39.38 29.60
CA SER A 374 -20.42 -39.19 28.29
C SER A 374 -21.73 -38.36 28.35
N PHE A 375 -22.53 -38.50 29.40
CA PHE A 375 -23.73 -37.69 29.63
C PHE A 375 -23.41 -36.23 29.99
N GLU A 376 -22.35 -36.00 30.77
CA GLU A 376 -21.88 -34.65 31.11
C GLU A 376 -21.37 -33.93 29.86
N HIS A 377 -20.55 -34.63 29.05
CA HIS A 377 -20.04 -34.14 27.77
C HIS A 377 -21.17 -33.80 26.79
N LEU A 378 -22.22 -34.62 26.70
CA LEU A 378 -23.39 -34.33 25.85
C LEU A 378 -24.13 -33.06 26.30
N ASN A 379 -24.28 -32.85 27.61
CA ASN A 379 -24.89 -31.62 28.14
C ASN A 379 -24.02 -30.39 27.87
N LEU A 380 -22.71 -30.46 28.09
CA LEU A 380 -21.76 -29.37 27.79
C LEU A 380 -21.79 -28.98 26.30
N VAL A 381 -21.86 -29.96 25.40
CA VAL A 381 -22.01 -29.72 23.95
C VAL A 381 -23.37 -29.11 23.62
N ASN A 382 -24.47 -29.62 24.21
CA ASN A 382 -25.80 -29.05 24.01
C ASN A 382 -25.88 -27.58 24.48
N THR A 383 -25.36 -27.25 25.65
CA THR A 383 -25.27 -25.86 26.14
C THR A 383 -24.39 -24.99 25.23
N SER A 384 -23.27 -25.53 24.73
CA SER A 384 -22.42 -24.83 23.75
C SER A 384 -23.17 -24.52 22.44
N ILE A 385 -23.96 -25.47 21.94
CA ILE A 385 -24.78 -25.30 20.73
C ILE A 385 -25.88 -24.25 20.94
N GLN A 386 -26.56 -24.27 22.09
CA GLN A 386 -27.59 -23.28 22.44
C GLN A 386 -27.01 -21.85 22.59
N GLN A 387 -25.81 -21.72 23.16
CA GLN A 387 -25.09 -20.43 23.19
C GLN A 387 -24.68 -19.99 21.77
N MET A 388 -24.25 -20.92 20.93
CA MET A 388 -23.84 -20.65 19.55
C MET A 388 -25.02 -20.24 18.65
N SER A 389 -26.22 -20.80 18.83
CA SER A 389 -27.41 -20.37 18.07
C SER A 389 -27.84 -18.95 18.43
N VAL A 390 -27.88 -18.60 19.72
CA VAL A 390 -28.19 -17.23 20.18
C VAL A 390 -27.14 -16.23 19.67
N LEU A 391 -25.85 -16.61 19.65
CA LEU A 391 -24.80 -15.77 19.08
C LEU A 391 -24.97 -15.60 17.56
N LEU A 392 -25.33 -16.67 16.83
CA LEU A 392 -25.57 -16.63 15.39
C LEU A 392 -26.77 -15.76 15.03
N GLU A 393 -27.87 -15.85 15.77
CA GLU A 393 -29.04 -14.97 15.62
C GLU A 393 -28.67 -13.49 15.85
N SER A 394 -27.85 -13.21 16.86
CA SER A 394 -27.33 -11.86 17.14
C SER A 394 -26.46 -11.32 16.00
N GLN A 395 -25.58 -12.16 15.44
CA GLN A 395 -24.76 -11.81 14.27
C GLN A 395 -25.61 -11.59 13.00
N ILE A 396 -26.61 -12.44 12.74
CA ILE A 396 -27.55 -12.27 11.61
C ILE A 396 -28.28 -10.93 11.72
N LYS A 397 -28.74 -10.56 12.92
CA LYS A 397 -29.38 -9.25 13.16
C LYS A 397 -28.40 -8.10 12.91
N SER A 398 -27.19 -8.16 13.47
CA SER A 398 -26.17 -7.13 13.28
C SER A 398 -25.81 -6.93 11.78
N LEU A 399 -25.67 -8.03 11.03
CA LEU A 399 -25.44 -7.99 9.58
C LEU A 399 -26.63 -7.39 8.81
N ALA A 400 -27.87 -7.64 9.25
CA ALA A 400 -29.06 -7.01 8.66
C ALA A 400 -29.08 -5.49 8.93
N ASP A 401 -28.77 -5.05 10.15
CA ASP A 401 -28.70 -3.64 10.53
C ASP A 401 -27.60 -2.91 9.73
N VAL A 402 -26.41 -3.50 9.59
CA VAL A 402 -25.31 -2.97 8.77
C VAL A 402 -25.68 -2.91 7.29
N LYS A 403 -26.38 -3.93 6.77
CA LYS A 403 -26.86 -3.95 5.37
C LYS A 403 -27.93 -2.88 5.12
N ALA A 404 -28.81 -2.61 6.09
CA ALA A 404 -29.78 -1.52 6.02
C ALA A 404 -29.08 -0.16 5.99
N LEU A 405 -28.10 0.06 6.87
CA LEU A 405 -27.28 1.28 6.90
C LEU A 405 -26.51 1.49 5.60
N LEU A 406 -25.87 0.45 5.05
CA LEU A 406 -25.16 0.52 3.77
C LEU A 406 -26.12 0.88 2.62
N THR A 407 -27.33 0.30 2.62
CA THR A 407 -28.38 0.64 1.64
C THR A 407 -28.84 2.09 1.77
N GLN A 408 -28.93 2.61 3.01
CA GLN A 408 -29.25 4.02 3.27
C GLN A 408 -28.14 4.96 2.78
N GLN A 409 -26.86 4.62 3.03
CA GLN A 409 -25.72 5.41 2.55
C GLN A 409 -25.62 5.38 1.02
N SER A 410 -25.84 4.24 0.37
CA SER A 410 -25.93 4.12 -1.09
C SER A 410 -27.02 5.04 -1.66
N LYS A 411 -28.23 5.04 -1.08
CA LYS A 411 -29.30 5.97 -1.47
C LYS A 411 -28.91 7.45 -1.28
N ARG A 412 -28.18 7.79 -0.22
CA ARG A 412 -27.64 9.15 0.00
C ARG A 412 -26.60 9.52 -1.06
N ILE A 413 -25.69 8.61 -1.40
CA ILE A 413 -24.68 8.83 -2.45
C ILE A 413 -25.37 9.06 -3.79
N THR A 414 -26.29 8.19 -4.22
CA THR A 414 -27.04 8.39 -5.48
C THR A 414 -27.92 9.65 -5.46
N GLY A 415 -28.39 10.09 -4.29
CA GLY A 415 -29.01 11.40 -4.11
C GLY A 415 -28.05 12.55 -4.40
N LEU A 416 -26.87 12.54 -3.76
CA LEU A 416 -25.81 13.53 -3.99
C LEU A 416 -25.29 13.53 -5.44
N GLU A 417 -25.14 12.35 -6.06
CA GLU A 417 -24.78 12.21 -7.47
C GLU A 417 -25.79 12.87 -8.42
N ARG A 418 -27.08 12.88 -8.05
CA ARG A 418 -28.13 13.60 -8.79
C ARG A 418 -28.16 15.11 -8.48
N CYS A 419 -27.56 15.54 -7.36
CA CYS A 419 -27.38 16.96 -7.04
C CYS A 419 -26.18 17.60 -7.76
N PHE A 420 -25.27 16.83 -8.37
CA PHE A 420 -24.22 17.33 -9.27
C PHE A 420 -24.77 17.72 -10.65
N GLY A 421 -25.72 18.66 -10.67
CA GLY A 421 -26.06 19.41 -11.87
C GLY A 421 -24.98 20.45 -12.20
N ALA A 422 -25.11 21.11 -13.35
CA ALA A 422 -24.14 22.08 -13.89
C ALA A 422 -23.95 23.38 -13.08
N ALA A 423 -24.53 23.47 -11.88
CA ALA A 423 -24.63 24.69 -11.10
C ALA A 423 -24.16 24.50 -9.66
N PHE A 424 -23.14 25.29 -9.27
CA PHE A 424 -22.66 25.39 -7.91
C PHE A 424 -23.30 26.59 -7.21
N THR A 425 -23.89 26.38 -6.02
CA THR A 425 -24.46 27.45 -5.20
C THR A 425 -23.63 27.63 -3.93
N TRP A 426 -23.12 28.85 -3.73
CA TRP A 426 -22.30 29.27 -2.62
C TRP A 426 -23.10 30.16 -1.66
N LYS A 427 -23.26 29.71 -0.41
CA LYS A 427 -23.72 30.55 0.70
C LYS A 427 -22.55 31.37 1.26
N ILE A 428 -22.77 32.65 1.50
CA ILE A 428 -21.86 33.59 2.15
C ILE A 428 -22.55 34.11 3.42
N ASP A 429 -22.40 33.39 4.51
CA ASP A 429 -22.77 33.78 5.88
C ASP A 429 -21.93 34.97 6.39
N ASN A 430 -22.28 35.59 7.51
CA ASN A 430 -21.56 36.73 8.10
C ASN A 430 -21.29 37.87 7.09
N TYR A 431 -22.26 38.18 6.22
CA TYR A 431 -22.13 39.18 5.17
C TYR A 431 -21.72 40.55 5.71
N THR A 432 -22.28 41.00 6.84
CA THR A 432 -22.00 42.32 7.42
C THR A 432 -20.56 42.42 7.93
N GLU A 433 -20.04 41.38 8.58
CA GLU A 433 -18.64 41.29 9.00
C GLU A 433 -17.71 41.36 7.78
N LYS A 434 -17.94 40.48 6.81
CA LYS A 434 -17.13 40.35 5.58
C LYS A 434 -17.16 41.62 4.73
N LEU A 435 -18.30 42.31 4.66
CA LEU A 435 -18.43 43.61 4.00
C LEU A 435 -17.60 44.69 4.72
N ASN A 436 -17.54 44.68 6.05
CA ASN A 436 -16.74 45.62 6.82
C ASN A 436 -15.22 45.35 6.73
N LEU A 437 -14.82 44.08 6.62
CA LEU A 437 -13.45 43.69 6.25
C LEU A 437 -13.09 44.14 4.83
N ALA A 438 -14.02 44.07 3.87
CA ALA A 438 -13.83 44.54 2.50
C ALA A 438 -13.77 46.08 2.39
N LYS A 439 -14.57 46.82 3.19
CA LYS A 439 -14.51 48.28 3.31
C LYS A 439 -13.18 48.75 3.89
N SER A 440 -12.78 48.18 5.03
CA SER A 440 -11.52 48.51 5.73
C SER A 440 -10.26 48.04 5.00
N GLY A 441 -10.39 47.25 3.93
CA GLY A 441 -9.28 46.77 3.10
C GLY A 441 -8.55 45.56 3.67
N LYS A 442 -8.85 45.13 4.90
CA LYS A 442 -8.24 43.95 5.55
C LYS A 442 -8.46 42.66 4.77
N GLN A 443 -9.61 42.50 4.12
CA GLN A 443 -9.89 41.37 3.24
C GLN A 443 -10.88 41.82 2.14
N THR A 444 -10.36 42.24 0.99
CA THR A 444 -11.18 42.76 -0.13
C THR A 444 -11.88 41.68 -0.95
N THR A 445 -11.33 40.46 -0.94
CA THR A 445 -11.72 39.36 -1.82
C THR A 445 -11.83 38.06 -1.03
N ILE A 446 -12.90 37.31 -1.28
CA ILE A 446 -13.21 36.06 -0.60
C ILE A 446 -13.40 34.98 -1.68
N PHE A 447 -12.95 33.75 -1.43
CA PHE A 447 -13.07 32.63 -2.36
C PHE A 447 -14.07 31.58 -1.86
N SER A 448 -14.74 30.89 -2.78
CA SER A 448 -15.47 29.67 -2.47
C SER A 448 -14.51 28.49 -2.25
N PRO A 449 -14.99 27.39 -1.63
CA PRO A 449 -14.40 26.08 -1.84
C PRO A 449 -14.28 25.77 -3.34
N ALA A 450 -13.30 24.94 -3.71
CA ALA A 450 -13.19 24.45 -5.08
C ALA A 450 -14.22 23.34 -5.35
N PHE A 451 -14.84 23.36 -6.52
CA PHE A 451 -15.88 22.42 -6.96
C PHE A 451 -15.59 21.94 -8.38
N TYR A 452 -16.25 20.85 -8.79
CA TYR A 452 -16.23 20.36 -10.17
C TYR A 452 -17.48 20.82 -10.91
N THR A 453 -17.34 21.24 -12.18
CA THR A 453 -18.47 21.74 -12.98
C THR A 453 -19.47 20.65 -13.40
N HIS A 454 -18.99 19.42 -13.53
CA HIS A 454 -19.74 18.19 -13.77
C HIS A 454 -18.85 16.98 -13.41
N ARG A 455 -19.36 15.74 -13.46
CA ARG A 455 -18.70 14.54 -12.89
C ARG A 455 -17.21 14.38 -13.25
N CYS A 456 -16.85 14.57 -14.52
CA CYS A 456 -15.46 14.49 -15.02
C CYS A 456 -14.95 15.86 -15.51
N GLY A 457 -15.53 16.95 -15.00
CA GLY A 457 -15.37 18.29 -15.56
C GLY A 457 -14.20 19.10 -15.00
N TYR A 458 -14.13 20.36 -15.42
CA TYR A 458 -13.18 21.33 -14.90
C TYR A 458 -13.35 21.53 -13.40
N ARG A 459 -12.23 21.68 -12.69
CA ARG A 459 -12.23 22.14 -11.31
C ARG A 459 -12.21 23.67 -11.31
N MET A 460 -13.11 24.28 -10.54
CA MET A 460 -13.25 25.74 -10.48
C MET A 460 -13.44 26.22 -9.04
N ALA A 461 -13.25 27.51 -8.82
CA ALA A 461 -13.73 28.20 -7.63
C ALA A 461 -14.20 29.62 -7.97
N MET A 462 -15.22 30.09 -7.26
CA MET A 462 -15.66 31.48 -7.34
C MET A 462 -14.79 32.37 -6.45
N SER A 463 -14.72 33.65 -6.77
CA SER A 463 -14.33 34.70 -5.84
C SER A 463 -15.27 35.89 -5.92
N VAL A 464 -15.41 36.61 -4.82
CA VAL A 464 -16.28 37.78 -4.69
C VAL A 464 -15.55 38.92 -3.99
N CYS A 465 -15.76 40.14 -4.48
CA CYS A 465 -15.38 41.36 -3.78
C CYS A 465 -16.68 42.06 -3.34
N LEU A 466 -17.09 41.86 -2.09
CA LEU A 466 -18.38 42.37 -1.56
C LEU A 466 -18.48 43.90 -1.59
N PHE A 467 -17.33 44.59 -1.57
CA PHE A 467 -17.24 46.05 -1.73
C PHE A 467 -16.54 46.46 -3.04
N GLY A 468 -16.51 45.58 -4.03
CA GLY A 468 -16.00 45.82 -5.38
C GLY A 468 -14.47 45.80 -5.54
N SER A 469 -14.03 45.51 -6.75
CA SER A 469 -12.61 45.50 -7.17
C SER A 469 -12.27 46.67 -8.10
N GLY A 470 -11.05 47.21 -7.99
CA GLY A 470 -10.55 48.31 -8.83
C GLY A 470 -11.50 49.51 -8.88
N GLU A 471 -11.76 50.02 -10.09
CA GLU A 471 -12.68 51.13 -10.38
C GLU A 471 -14.13 50.90 -9.91
N ALA A 472 -14.52 49.64 -9.67
CA ALA A 472 -15.86 49.29 -9.22
C ALA A 472 -16.02 49.32 -7.69
N ARG A 473 -14.91 49.50 -6.95
CA ARG A 473 -14.87 49.55 -5.49
C ARG A 473 -15.83 50.60 -4.93
N GLY A 474 -16.60 50.21 -3.92
CA GLY A 474 -17.62 51.03 -3.25
C GLY A 474 -18.88 51.32 -4.06
N LYS A 475 -18.99 50.85 -5.31
CA LYS A 475 -20.15 51.06 -6.18
C LYS A 475 -20.85 49.75 -6.58
N PHE A 476 -20.05 48.70 -6.81
CA PHE A 476 -20.54 47.37 -7.19
C PHE A 476 -20.00 46.30 -6.24
N LEU A 477 -20.72 45.19 -6.15
CA LEU A 477 -20.17 43.88 -5.80
C LEU A 477 -19.59 43.27 -7.09
N SER A 478 -18.38 42.70 -7.01
CA SER A 478 -17.71 42.04 -8.14
C SER A 478 -17.69 40.53 -7.94
N VAL A 479 -17.88 39.74 -9.01
CA VAL A 479 -17.75 38.27 -8.99
C VAL A 479 -16.83 37.78 -10.09
N PHE A 480 -16.05 36.75 -9.78
CA PHE A 480 -15.14 36.11 -10.72
C PHE A 480 -15.12 34.60 -10.49
N ALA A 481 -14.64 33.84 -11.47
CA ALA A 481 -14.29 32.44 -11.35
C ALA A 481 -12.80 32.26 -11.67
N CYS A 482 -12.20 31.20 -11.15
CA CYS A 482 -10.86 30.75 -11.53
C CYS A 482 -10.89 29.25 -11.80
N LEU A 483 -10.13 28.83 -12.80
CA LEU A 483 -9.85 27.43 -13.06
C LEU A 483 -8.79 26.95 -12.06
N CYS A 484 -9.03 25.80 -11.46
CA CYS A 484 -8.15 25.16 -10.47
C CYS A 484 -7.59 23.87 -11.10
N ARG A 485 -6.41 23.43 -10.68
CA ARG A 485 -5.87 22.15 -11.16
C ARG A 485 -6.78 20.99 -10.75
N GLY A 486 -7.31 20.28 -11.73
CA GLY A 486 -8.26 19.18 -11.59
C GLY A 486 -7.68 17.82 -11.96
N ASP A 487 -8.29 16.77 -11.43
CA ASP A 487 -7.86 15.38 -11.65
C ASP A 487 -8.12 14.94 -13.11
N HIS A 488 -9.05 15.62 -13.79
CA HIS A 488 -9.48 15.34 -15.17
C HIS A 488 -8.83 16.25 -16.23
N ASP A 489 -7.91 17.16 -15.85
CA ASP A 489 -7.34 18.19 -16.74
C ASP A 489 -6.63 17.64 -18.00
N ALA A 490 -6.31 16.33 -18.03
CA ALA A 490 -5.72 15.66 -19.19
C ALA A 490 -6.75 15.22 -20.25
N LEU A 491 -8.04 15.16 -19.91
CA LEU A 491 -9.14 14.70 -20.77
C LEU A 491 -10.05 15.86 -21.23
N LEU A 492 -9.86 17.05 -20.67
CA LEU A 492 -10.66 18.24 -20.96
C LEU A 492 -10.04 19.07 -22.10
N PRO A 493 -10.86 19.71 -22.95
CA PRO A 493 -10.35 20.62 -23.97
C PRO A 493 -9.79 21.91 -23.33
N TRP A 494 -8.77 22.48 -23.95
CA TRP A 494 -8.10 23.71 -23.48
C TRP A 494 -7.72 24.60 -24.67
N PRO A 495 -7.72 25.94 -24.50
CA PRO A 495 -8.18 26.70 -23.33
C PRO A 495 -9.71 26.60 -23.10
N PHE A 496 -10.15 26.97 -21.90
CA PHE A 496 -11.56 26.92 -21.49
C PHE A 496 -12.42 27.94 -22.27
N THR A 497 -13.44 27.43 -22.98
CA THR A 497 -14.33 28.20 -23.89
C THR A 497 -15.78 28.31 -23.42
N ASN A 498 -16.18 27.48 -22.45
CA ASN A 498 -17.59 27.22 -22.16
C ASN A 498 -18.27 28.40 -21.47
N GLN A 499 -19.52 28.66 -21.85
CA GLN A 499 -20.33 29.73 -21.28
C GLN A 499 -20.63 29.51 -19.79
N LEU A 500 -20.44 30.55 -18.98
CA LEU A 500 -20.67 30.59 -17.54
C LEU A 500 -21.68 31.69 -17.18
N THR A 501 -22.68 31.36 -16.37
CA THR A 501 -23.65 32.33 -15.82
C THR A 501 -23.44 32.48 -14.32
N PHE A 502 -23.10 33.69 -13.88
CA PHE A 502 -23.11 34.11 -12.48
C PHE A 502 -24.51 34.62 -12.14
N THR A 503 -25.10 34.11 -11.07
CA THR A 503 -26.45 34.49 -10.60
C THR A 503 -26.36 34.87 -9.13
N LEU A 504 -26.75 36.10 -8.77
CA LEU A 504 -27.09 36.47 -7.40
C LEU A 504 -28.53 36.03 -7.14
N LEU A 505 -28.74 35.18 -6.12
CA LEU A 505 -30.07 34.68 -5.80
C LEU A 505 -30.80 35.65 -4.86
N ASP A 506 -31.97 36.10 -5.30
CA ASP A 506 -32.97 36.73 -4.45
C ASP A 506 -33.64 35.64 -3.59
N GLN A 507 -33.74 35.86 -2.28
CA GLN A 507 -34.16 34.86 -1.30
C GLN A 507 -35.65 34.93 -0.98
N HIS A 508 -36.38 35.89 -1.56
CA HIS A 508 -37.80 36.18 -1.29
C HIS A 508 -38.68 34.91 -1.13
N PRO A 509 -39.54 34.81 -0.10
CA PRO A 509 -40.29 33.58 0.20
C PRO A 509 -41.14 33.06 -0.98
N ASP A 510 -41.84 33.95 -1.69
CA ASP A 510 -42.49 33.61 -2.95
C ASP A 510 -41.45 33.55 -4.09
N VAL A 511 -41.34 32.38 -4.70
CA VAL A 511 -40.40 32.09 -5.80
C VAL A 511 -40.72 32.90 -7.06
N THR A 512 -41.98 33.26 -7.30
CA THR A 512 -42.43 34.01 -8.49
C THR A 512 -42.02 35.48 -8.47
N LEU A 513 -41.76 36.03 -7.28
CA LEU A 513 -41.38 37.43 -7.07
C LEU A 513 -39.86 37.66 -7.02
N ARG A 514 -39.07 36.57 -6.96
CA ARG A 514 -37.59 36.61 -6.93
C ARG A 514 -37.03 37.24 -8.20
N LYS A 515 -36.13 38.20 -8.05
CA LYS A 515 -35.44 38.89 -9.15
C LYS A 515 -33.94 38.60 -9.10
N PRO A 516 -33.48 37.42 -9.58
CA PRO A 516 -32.06 37.13 -9.62
C PRO A 516 -31.31 38.14 -10.50
N ILE A 517 -30.11 38.58 -10.06
CA ILE A 517 -29.22 39.40 -10.89
C ILE A 517 -28.25 38.46 -11.59
N GLU A 518 -28.33 38.37 -12.92
CA GLU A 518 -27.54 37.44 -13.73
C GLU A 518 -26.50 38.15 -14.61
N TYR A 519 -25.36 37.50 -14.81
CA TYR A 519 -24.32 37.91 -15.74
C TYR A 519 -23.69 36.69 -16.40
N THR A 520 -23.83 36.61 -17.72
CA THR A 520 -23.30 35.53 -18.53
C THR A 520 -22.01 35.97 -19.22
N ILE A 521 -20.95 35.18 -19.05
CA ILE A 521 -19.68 35.34 -19.78
C ILE A 521 -19.48 34.14 -20.70
N LYS A 522 -19.17 34.40 -21.98
CA LYS A 522 -18.61 33.40 -22.89
C LYS A 522 -17.12 33.72 -23.06
N PRO A 523 -16.22 32.89 -22.52
CA PRO A 523 -14.77 33.08 -22.67
C PRO A 523 -14.35 33.13 -24.15
N ASN A 524 -13.42 34.01 -24.49
CA ASN A 524 -12.90 34.14 -25.86
C ASN A 524 -11.38 33.87 -25.87
N PRO A 525 -10.94 32.67 -26.30
CA PRO A 525 -9.56 32.22 -26.13
C PRO A 525 -8.58 32.99 -27.03
N THR A 526 -8.00 34.03 -26.47
CA THR A 526 -6.92 34.83 -27.05
C THR A 526 -5.61 34.55 -26.30
N ALA A 527 -4.46 34.81 -26.93
CA ALA A 527 -3.14 34.52 -26.34
C ALA A 527 -2.94 35.20 -24.96
N GLU A 528 -3.45 36.42 -24.81
CA GLU A 528 -3.41 37.20 -23.56
C GLU A 528 -4.30 36.58 -22.46
N GLN A 529 -5.43 35.97 -22.82
CA GLN A 529 -6.35 35.33 -21.87
C GLN A 529 -5.87 33.95 -21.39
N ASN A 530 -4.76 33.43 -21.91
CA ASN A 530 -4.22 32.12 -21.52
C ASN A 530 -3.85 32.04 -20.02
N LEU A 531 -3.51 33.16 -19.38
CA LEU A 531 -3.27 33.26 -17.92
C LEU A 531 -4.53 33.00 -17.06
N PHE A 532 -5.71 33.09 -17.68
CA PHE A 532 -7.02 32.90 -17.04
C PHE A 532 -7.66 31.60 -17.49
N LEU A 533 -7.65 31.34 -18.80
CA LEU A 533 -8.40 30.27 -19.48
C LEU A 533 -7.55 29.05 -19.87
N GLY A 534 -6.22 29.14 -19.79
CA GLY A 534 -5.31 28.05 -20.12
C GLY A 534 -5.40 26.87 -19.17
N ARG A 535 -4.76 25.75 -19.52
CA ARG A 535 -4.67 24.59 -18.63
C ARG A 535 -3.87 24.96 -17.36
N PRO A 536 -4.39 24.72 -16.14
CA PRO A 536 -3.69 25.05 -14.90
C PRO A 536 -2.31 24.39 -14.77
N THR A 537 -1.29 25.20 -14.55
CA THR A 537 0.09 24.77 -14.28
C THR A 537 0.42 24.81 -12.79
N GLY A 538 -0.12 25.78 -12.06
CA GLY A 538 -0.18 25.83 -10.59
C GLY A 538 -1.57 25.43 -10.06
N ASP A 539 -1.82 25.66 -8.76
CA ASP A 539 -3.09 25.29 -8.12
C ASP A 539 -4.31 26.00 -8.70
N ARG A 540 -4.13 27.25 -9.17
CA ARG A 540 -5.17 28.13 -9.72
C ARG A 540 -4.62 29.04 -10.82
N ASN A 541 -5.45 29.30 -11.82
CA ASN A 541 -5.27 30.39 -12.79
C ASN A 541 -5.71 31.75 -12.20
N ALA A 542 -5.43 32.84 -12.93
CA ALA A 542 -6.00 34.16 -12.64
C ALA A 542 -7.54 34.17 -12.76
N CYS A 543 -8.20 35.01 -11.97
CA CYS A 543 -9.66 35.09 -11.91
C CYS A 543 -10.24 35.93 -13.07
N PHE A 544 -11.31 35.44 -13.70
CA PHE A 544 -12.06 36.12 -14.78
C PHE A 544 -13.56 36.21 -14.46
N GLY A 545 -14.26 37.24 -14.96
CA GLY A 545 -15.66 37.49 -14.63
C GLY A 545 -16.04 38.98 -14.69
N ALA A 546 -16.91 39.43 -13.78
CA ALA A 546 -17.53 40.75 -13.77
C ALA A 546 -17.07 41.64 -12.60
N PRO A 547 -16.19 42.64 -12.86
CA PRO A 547 -15.91 43.72 -11.90
C PRO A 547 -17.15 44.53 -11.51
N ARG A 548 -18.11 44.69 -12.42
CA ARG A 548 -19.32 45.52 -12.27
C ARG A 548 -20.60 44.66 -12.30
N PHE A 549 -20.66 43.62 -11.47
CA PHE A 549 -21.73 42.61 -11.50
C PHE A 549 -23.06 43.13 -10.95
N ALA A 550 -23.13 43.49 -9.66
CA ALA A 550 -24.34 44.01 -9.02
C ALA A 550 -24.05 45.36 -8.36
N LYS A 551 -24.90 46.36 -8.55
CA LYS A 551 -24.78 47.65 -7.84
C LYS A 551 -25.05 47.43 -6.34
N LEU A 552 -24.24 48.02 -5.45
CA LEU A 552 -24.44 47.89 -4.00
C LEU A 552 -25.76 48.51 -3.51
N GLU A 553 -26.34 49.42 -4.32
CA GLU A 553 -27.68 49.98 -4.10
C GLU A 553 -28.79 48.99 -4.47
N ALA A 554 -28.60 48.21 -5.54
CA ALA A 554 -29.57 47.18 -5.97
C ALA A 554 -29.68 46.03 -4.96
N LEU A 555 -28.62 45.76 -4.18
CA LEU A 555 -28.67 44.81 -3.06
C LEU A 555 -29.69 45.21 -1.97
N LYS A 556 -30.22 46.43 -2.00
CA LYS A 556 -31.26 46.94 -1.07
C LYS A 556 -32.69 46.90 -1.64
N THR A 557 -32.88 46.49 -2.91
CA THR A 557 -34.20 46.59 -3.59
C THR A 557 -34.97 45.26 -3.66
N SER A 558 -34.40 44.18 -3.16
CA SER A 558 -35.02 42.85 -2.97
C SER A 558 -34.29 42.12 -1.84
N GLU A 559 -34.78 40.94 -1.45
CA GLU A 559 -34.26 40.13 -0.34
C GLU A 559 -33.01 39.31 -0.75
N TYR A 560 -31.99 39.97 -1.30
CA TYR A 560 -30.71 39.33 -1.65
C TYR A 560 -29.87 38.95 -0.42
N ILE A 561 -30.08 39.64 0.71
CA ILE A 561 -29.39 39.42 1.99
C ILE A 561 -30.46 39.18 3.06
N VAL A 562 -30.51 37.97 3.58
CA VAL A 562 -31.43 37.52 4.63
C VAL A 562 -30.61 36.73 5.65
N ASP A 563 -30.88 36.86 6.95
CA ASP A 563 -30.13 36.20 8.04
C ASP A 563 -28.58 36.37 7.92
N ASP A 564 -28.16 37.62 7.68
CA ASP A 564 -26.78 38.04 7.34
C ASP A 564 -26.07 37.14 6.30
N SER A 565 -26.85 36.55 5.40
CA SER A 565 -26.42 35.56 4.42
C SER A 565 -26.76 36.01 3.00
N LEU A 566 -25.82 35.83 2.07
CA LEU A 566 -25.99 36.10 0.64
C LEU A 566 -25.67 34.84 -0.17
N PHE A 567 -26.43 34.56 -1.24
CA PHE A 567 -26.24 33.38 -2.09
C PHE A 567 -25.82 33.76 -3.51
N LEU A 568 -24.66 33.24 -3.94
CA LEU A 568 -24.20 33.29 -5.33
C LEU A 568 -24.31 31.90 -5.95
N LYS A 569 -24.67 31.83 -7.23
CA LYS A 569 -24.68 30.61 -8.03
C LYS A 569 -23.81 30.81 -9.29
N LEU A 570 -23.02 29.80 -9.64
CA LEU A 570 -22.34 29.73 -10.94
C LEU A 570 -22.88 28.53 -11.70
N SER A 571 -23.38 28.75 -12.91
CA SER A 571 -23.89 27.70 -13.80
C SER A 571 -23.00 27.59 -15.05
N LEU A 572 -22.63 26.38 -15.45
CA LEU A 572 -21.97 26.09 -16.72
C LEU A 572 -23.02 25.69 -17.76
N ASN A 573 -22.95 26.21 -18.99
CA ASN A 573 -23.73 25.65 -20.09
C ASN A 573 -23.11 24.31 -20.53
N LEU A 574 -23.88 23.22 -20.41
CA LEU A 574 -23.45 21.88 -20.82
C LEU A 574 -23.79 21.53 -22.27
N GLU A 575 -24.63 22.31 -22.96
CA GLU A 575 -25.00 22.08 -24.36
C GLU A 575 -23.79 22.25 -25.30
N GLU A 576 -22.79 23.02 -24.87
CA GLU A 576 -21.50 23.18 -25.55
C GLU A 576 -20.53 22.00 -25.30
N ILE A 577 -20.94 20.96 -24.54
CA ILE A 577 -20.13 19.79 -24.17
C ILE A 577 -20.70 18.52 -24.82
N SER A 578 -20.79 18.53 -26.16
CA SER A 578 -21.16 17.34 -26.94
C SER A 578 -20.08 16.26 -26.82
N PRO A 579 -20.40 15.02 -26.40
CA PRO A 579 -19.46 13.91 -26.43
C PRO A 579 -19.22 13.48 -27.88
N SER A 580 -17.94 13.42 -28.27
CA SER A 580 -17.42 12.81 -29.50
C SER A 580 -16.81 11.44 -29.21
#